data_AF-A0A2S3ZFT7-F1
#
_entry.id   AF-A0A2S3ZFT7-F1
#
_cell.length_a   1.000
_cell.length_b   1.000
_cell.length_c   1.000
_cell.angle_alpha   90.00
_cell.angle_beta   90.00
_cell.angle_gamma   90.00
#
_symmetry.space_group_name_H-M   'P 1'
#
loop_
_entity.id
_entity.type
_entity.pdbx_description
1 polymer ?
#
loop_
_entity_poly.entity_id
_entity_poly.type
_entity_poly.pdbx_seq_one_letter_code
_entity_poly.pdbx_strand_id
1 'polypeptide(L)'
;MITMTAIVRPVESLRSFPQLGQNLRRHYEHTLLFTDQMFVIFPGIGAVLVTEHSSRYRFDIVGTDQAIADHRVMKLEAYILNETGGQRIRFDWAKAAHVPVPFR
;
A
#
# COMPACT_ATOMS: atom_id res chain seq x y z
N MET A 1 4.53 -8.34 16.89
CA MET A 1 4.68 -7.51 15.67
C MET A 1 4.36 -8.39 14.47
N ILE A 2 3.30 -8.05 13.73
CA ILE A 2 2.80 -8.78 12.57
C ILE A 2 2.92 -7.87 11.36
N THR A 3 3.41 -8.40 10.24
CA THR A 3 3.42 -7.65 8.99
C THR A 3 2.46 -8.28 7.99
N MET A 4 1.59 -7.45 7.43
CA MET A 4 0.74 -7.79 6.31
C MET A 4 1.29 -7.12 5.06
N THR A 5 1.45 -7.90 3.99
CA THR A 5 1.86 -7.41 2.68
C THR A 5 0.72 -7.62 1.71
N ALA A 6 0.27 -6.56 1.05
CA ALA A 6 -0.62 -6.61 -0.09
C ALA A 6 0.17 -6.46 -1.38
N ILE A 7 -0.16 -7.29 -2.36
CA ILE A 7 0.09 -6.95 -3.76
C ILE A 7 -1.22 -6.43 -4.33
N VAL A 8 -1.20 -5.16 -4.75
CA VAL A 8 -2.32 -4.50 -5.42
C VAL A 8 -2.00 -4.44 -6.90
N ARG A 9 -2.95 -4.87 -7.73
CA ARG A 9 -2.84 -4.82 -9.19
C ARG A 9 -4.19 -4.45 -9.80
N PRO A 10 -4.22 -3.75 -10.93
CA PRO A 10 -5.47 -3.47 -11.62
C PRO A 10 -5.97 -4.75 -12.29
N VAL A 11 -7.29 -4.95 -12.33
CA VAL A 11 -7.94 -6.07 -13.03
C VAL A 11 -8.04 -5.77 -14.53
N GLU A 12 -8.11 -4.50 -14.90
CA GLU A 12 -8.16 -3.99 -16.29
C GLU A 12 -6.97 -3.03 -16.57
N SER A 13 -6.82 -2.58 -17.83
CA SER A 13 -5.63 -1.91 -18.40
C SER A 13 -4.85 -0.93 -17.51
N LEU A 14 -3.52 -0.97 -17.66
CA LEU A 14 -2.44 -0.29 -16.90
C LEU A 14 -2.48 1.25 -16.84
N ARG A 15 -3.37 1.95 -17.55
CA ARG A 15 -3.26 3.42 -17.73
C ARG A 15 -3.52 4.23 -16.47
N SER A 16 -4.35 3.74 -15.57
CA SER A 16 -4.71 4.40 -14.31
C SER A 16 -3.78 4.05 -13.15
N PHE A 17 -2.93 3.05 -13.34
CA PHE A 17 -2.09 2.53 -12.28
C PHE A 17 -0.95 3.49 -11.87
N PRO A 18 -0.32 4.24 -12.81
CA PRO A 18 0.57 5.36 -12.46
C PRO A 18 -0.14 6.51 -11.71
N GLN A 19 -1.47 6.66 -11.86
CA GLN A 19 -2.20 7.70 -11.16
C GLN A 19 -2.28 7.43 -9.65
N LEU A 20 -2.29 6.17 -9.23
CA LEU A 20 -2.32 5.84 -7.80
C LEU A 20 -1.06 6.38 -7.09
N GLY A 21 0.13 6.13 -7.62
CA GLY A 21 1.38 6.67 -7.07
C GLY A 21 1.39 8.20 -7.03
N GLN A 22 0.88 8.87 -8.08
CA GLN A 22 0.74 10.33 -8.09
C GLN A 22 -0.25 10.83 -7.04
N ASN A 23 -1.41 10.20 -6.91
CA ASN A 23 -2.44 10.55 -5.95
C ASN A 23 -1.93 10.36 -4.51
N LEU A 24 -1.23 9.26 -4.24
CA LEU A 24 -0.60 9.02 -2.95
C LEU A 24 0.39 10.13 -2.57
N ARG A 25 1.24 10.55 -3.52
CA ARG A 25 2.20 11.64 -3.29
C ARG A 25 1.56 13.03 -3.18
N ARG A 26 0.38 13.23 -3.77
CA ARG A 26 -0.35 14.51 -3.76
C ARG A 26 -1.21 14.69 -2.51
N HIS A 27 -1.86 13.62 -2.05
CA HIS A 27 -2.89 13.69 -1.01
C HIS A 27 -2.38 13.27 0.38
N TYR A 28 -1.22 12.64 0.47
CA TYR A 28 -0.67 12.15 1.73
C TYR A 28 0.75 12.63 1.96
N GLU A 29 1.09 12.80 3.24
CA GLU A 29 2.47 12.96 3.64
C GLU A 29 3.24 11.70 3.26
N HIS A 30 4.38 11.90 2.60
CA HIS A 30 5.21 10.79 2.15
C HIS A 30 6.70 11.13 2.25
N THR A 31 7.49 10.09 2.46
CA THR A 31 8.95 10.15 2.40
C THR A 31 9.41 9.19 1.32
N LEU A 32 10.08 9.71 0.29
CA LEU A 32 10.75 8.88 -0.72
C LEU A 32 11.98 8.23 -0.08
N LEU A 33 12.16 6.94 -0.34
CA LEU A 33 13.26 6.16 0.23
C LEU A 33 14.30 5.88 -0.87
N PHE A 34 14.32 4.64 -1.37
CA PHE A 34 15.18 4.17 -2.45
C PHE A 34 14.31 3.55 -3.56
N THR A 35 14.84 3.39 -4.78
CA THR A 35 14.15 3.00 -6.03
C THR A 35 12.71 2.47 -5.88
N ASP A 36 11.75 3.26 -6.34
CA ASP A 36 10.31 2.98 -6.37
C ASP A 36 9.63 2.77 -5.00
N GLN A 37 10.33 2.99 -3.88
CA GLN A 37 9.76 2.89 -2.53
C GLN A 37 9.49 4.25 -1.89
N MET A 38 8.39 4.31 -1.15
CA MET A 38 8.03 5.45 -0.33
C MET A 38 7.29 5.01 0.94
N PHE A 39 7.54 5.70 2.05
CA PHE A 39 6.62 5.67 3.18
C PHE A 39 5.50 6.65 2.91
N VAL A 40 4.26 6.21 3.10
CA VAL A 40 3.06 7.05 3.01
C VAL A 40 2.35 7.02 4.36
N ILE A 41 2.03 8.19 4.90
CA ILE A 41 1.31 8.34 6.16
C ILE A 41 -0.18 8.51 5.85
N PHE A 42 -0.94 7.44 6.07
CA PHE A 42 -2.39 7.46 5.90
C PHE A 42 -3.09 7.88 7.21
N PRO A 43 -3.98 8.90 7.19
CA PRO A 43 -4.77 9.29 8.36
C PRO A 43 -5.54 8.10 8.95
N GLY A 44 -5.43 7.89 10.25
CA GLY A 44 -6.15 6.81 10.95
C GLY A 44 -5.67 5.38 10.62
N ILE A 45 -4.59 5.22 9.86
CA ILE A 45 -3.86 3.96 9.60
C ILE A 45 -2.42 4.07 10.10
N GLY A 46 -1.74 5.20 9.87
CA GLY A 46 -0.31 5.38 10.13
C GLY A 46 0.57 5.05 8.93
N ALA A 47 1.86 4.86 9.17
CA ALA A 47 2.85 4.64 8.13
C ALA A 47 2.67 3.30 7.40
N VAL A 48 2.67 3.36 6.07
CA VAL A 48 2.64 2.20 5.17
C VAL A 48 3.81 2.32 4.21
N LEU A 49 4.59 1.25 4.07
CA LEU A 49 5.63 1.19 3.04
C LEU A 49 4.98 0.81 1.72
N VAL A 50 5.17 1.63 0.70
CA VAL A 50 4.64 1.42 -0.64
C VAL A 50 5.80 1.21 -1.58
N THR A 51 5.81 0.10 -2.30
CA THR A 51 6.74 -0.15 -3.40
C THR A 51 5.96 -0.13 -4.72
N GLU A 52 6.31 0.79 -5.59
CA GLU A 52 5.78 0.90 -6.94
C GLU A 52 6.52 -0.08 -7.87
N HIS A 53 5.77 -0.75 -8.73
CA HIS A 53 6.28 -1.52 -9.85
C HIS A 53 5.46 -1.17 -11.09
N SER A 54 5.98 -1.49 -12.27
CA SER A 54 5.37 -1.14 -13.57
C SER A 54 3.90 -1.54 -13.75
N SER A 55 3.42 -2.55 -13.01
CA SER A 55 2.04 -3.07 -13.10
C SER A 55 1.39 -3.45 -11.77
N ARG A 56 2.07 -3.20 -10.65
CA ARG A 56 1.58 -3.57 -9.30
C ARG A 56 2.17 -2.64 -8.24
N TYR A 57 1.45 -2.44 -7.14
CA TYR A 57 2.01 -1.84 -5.93
C TYR A 57 2.09 -2.93 -4.88
N ARG A 58 3.15 -2.88 -4.09
CA ARG A 58 3.24 -3.63 -2.86
C ARG A 58 3.02 -2.66 -1.70
N PHE A 59 2.10 -3.01 -0.81
CA PHE A 59 1.84 -2.27 0.41
C PHE A 59 2.21 -3.14 1.61
N ASP A 60 3.09 -2.64 2.46
CA ASP A 60 3.46 -3.32 3.69
C ASP A 60 2.97 -2.54 4.91
N ILE A 61 2.22 -3.22 5.76
CA ILE A 61 1.62 -2.70 6.98
C ILE A 61 2.13 -3.51 8.17
N VAL A 62 2.55 -2.82 9.24
CA VAL A 62 3.03 -3.46 10.47
C VAL A 62 2.06 -3.22 11.63
N GLY A 63 1.41 -4.26 12.13
CA GLY A 63 0.62 -4.23 13.35
C GLY A 63 1.42 -4.68 14.58
N THR A 64 1.07 -4.18 15.76
CA THR A 64 1.58 -4.74 17.03
C THR A 64 1.05 -6.15 17.25
N ASP A 65 -0.20 -6.37 16.86
CA ASP A 65 -0.95 -7.64 16.89
C ASP A 65 -1.80 -7.82 15.62
N GLN A 66 -2.53 -8.93 15.54
CA GLN A 66 -3.33 -9.30 14.38
C GLN A 66 -4.57 -8.41 14.21
N ALA A 67 -5.25 -8.07 15.31
CA ALA A 67 -6.46 -7.24 15.25
C ALA A 67 -6.15 -5.85 14.70
N ILE A 68 -5.02 -5.26 15.13
CA ILE A 68 -4.54 -3.98 14.61
C ILE A 68 -4.11 -4.13 13.14
N ALA A 69 -3.42 -5.21 12.77
CA ALA A 69 -3.04 -5.43 11.38
C ALA A 69 -4.27 -5.54 10.45
N ASP A 70 -5.27 -6.33 10.83
CA ASP A 70 -6.51 -6.53 10.06
C ASP A 70 -7.32 -5.24 9.92
N HIS A 71 -7.44 -4.47 11.01
CA HIS A 71 -8.10 -3.17 10.98
C HIS A 71 -7.41 -2.19 10.02
N ARG A 72 -6.07 -2.15 10.05
CA ARG A 72 -5.28 -1.31 9.15
C ARG A 72 -5.41 -1.75 7.69
N VAL A 73 -5.45 -3.07 7.44
CA VAL A 73 -5.70 -3.65 6.12
C VAL A 73 -7.05 -3.18 5.56
N MET A 74 -8.14 -3.39 6.30
CA MET A 74 -9.49 -3.02 5.86
C MET A 74 -9.59 -1.53 5.52
N LYS A 75 -8.99 -0.67 6.35
CA LYS A 75 -8.97 0.77 6.06
C LYS A 75 -8.15 1.08 4.82
N LEU A 76 -6.96 0.49 4.67
CA LEU A 76 -6.10 0.78 3.52
C LEU A 76 -6.80 0.41 2.21
N GLU A 77 -7.47 -0.75 2.15
CA GLU A 77 -8.24 -1.13 0.96
C GLU A 77 -9.27 -0.05 0.59
N ALA A 78 -10.02 0.46 1.56
CA ALA A 78 -10.99 1.53 1.33
C ALA A 78 -10.35 2.82 0.79
N TYR A 79 -9.19 3.22 1.32
CA TYR A 79 -8.45 4.38 0.80
C TYR A 79 -8.00 4.16 -0.65
N ILE A 80 -7.39 3.01 -0.95
CA ILE A 80 -6.90 2.73 -2.31
C ILE A 80 -8.05 2.62 -3.31
N LEU A 81 -9.21 2.06 -2.92
CA LEU A 81 -10.41 2.04 -3.76
C LEU A 81 -10.92 3.46 -4.07
N ASN A 82 -10.85 4.36 -3.10
CA ASN A 82 -11.21 5.77 -3.28
C ASN A 82 -10.23 6.49 -4.23
N GLU A 83 -8.92 6.33 -4.02
CA GLU A 83 -7.89 6.97 -4.86
C GLU A 83 -7.87 6.45 -6.30
N THR A 84 -8.35 5.23 -6.53
CA THR A 84 -8.48 4.62 -7.86
C THR A 84 -9.83 4.88 -8.52
N GLY A 85 -10.71 5.66 -7.90
CA GLY A 85 -12.01 6.03 -8.48
C GLY A 85 -12.94 4.83 -8.71
N GLY A 86 -12.85 3.80 -7.86
CA GLY A 86 -13.69 2.60 -7.96
C GLY A 86 -13.32 1.63 -9.09
N GLN A 87 -12.10 1.74 -9.65
CA GLN A 87 -11.61 0.75 -10.59
C GLN A 87 -11.51 -0.64 -9.96
N ARG A 88 -11.74 -1.67 -10.77
CA ARG A 88 -11.52 -3.06 -10.34
C ARG A 88 -10.03 -3.27 -10.09
N ILE A 89 -9.66 -3.26 -8.81
CA ILE A 89 -8.32 -3.61 -8.32
C ILE A 89 -8.42 -4.90 -7.53
N ARG A 90 -7.37 -5.72 -7.61
CA ARG A 90 -7.25 -6.95 -6.83
C ARG A 90 -6.24 -6.72 -5.71
N PHE A 91 -6.64 -7.07 -4.49
CA PHE A 91 -5.78 -7.14 -3.32
C PHE A 91 -5.43 -8.59 -3.06
N ASP A 92 -4.15 -8.93 -3.15
CA ASP A 92 -3.61 -10.24 -2.79
C ASP A 92 -2.81 -10.07 -1.49
N TRP A 93 -3.46 -10.30 -0.34
CA TRP A 93 -2.85 -10.17 1.00
C TRP A 93 -2.13 -11.45 1.45
N ALA A 94 -0.96 -11.27 2.03
CA ALA A 94 -0.21 -12.32 2.70
C ALA A 94 0.37 -11.82 4.02
N LYS A 95 0.45 -12.72 5.01
CA LYS A 95 1.29 -12.50 6.18
C LYS A 95 2.75 -12.61 5.74
N ALA A 96 3.55 -11.58 6.02
CA ALA A 96 4.97 -11.66 5.77
C ALA A 96 5.66 -12.42 6.91
N ALA A 97 6.59 -13.30 6.56
CA ALA A 97 7.42 -14.01 7.53
C ALA A 97 8.37 -13.05 8.30
N HIS A 98 8.65 -11.88 7.72
CA HIS A 98 9.55 -10.87 8.26
C HIS A 98 8.98 -9.47 8.08
N VAL A 99 9.37 -8.55 8.96
CA VAL A 99 9.07 -7.12 8.83
C VAL A 99 9.91 -6.55 7.67
N PRO A 100 9.29 -5.92 6.66
CA PRO A 100 9.99 -5.37 5.50
C PRO A 100 10.86 -4.21 5.93
N VAL A 101 12.09 -4.21 5.42
CA VAL A 101 13.12 -3.23 5.75
C VAL A 101 13.37 -2.36 4.51
N PRO A 102 13.30 -1.02 4.59
CA PRO A 102 13.31 -0.16 3.39
C PRO A 102 14.65 0.00 2.66
N PHE A 103 15.65 -0.86 2.93
CA PHE A 103 17.05 -0.59 2.58
C PHE A 103 17.83 -1.84 2.10
N ARG A 104 17.27 -2.64 1.21
CA ARG A 104 18.05 -3.69 0.52
C ARG A 104 18.05 -3.50 -0.99
#